data_AF-A0A0P6XDW4-F1
#
_entry.id   AF-A0A0P6XDW4-F1
#
_cell.length_a   1.000
_cell.length_b   1.000
_cell.length_c   1.000
_cell.angle_alpha   90.00
_cell.angle_beta   90.00
_cell.angle_gamma   90.00
#
_symmetry.space_group_name_H-M   'P 1'
#
loop_
_entity.id
_entity.type
_entity.pdbx_description
1 polymer ?
#
loop_
_entity_poly.entity_id
_entity_poly.type
_entity_poly.pdbx_seq_one_letter_code
_entity_poly.pdbx_strand_id
1 'polypeptide(L)'
;MKRFVLFGILLLLLLALPACNGSPTGSESTDSEQPPIAPHVITNSQTPLQSAPPTPIPADEDIIDEAICADAEPDPIAESIASTYEVPYQQIIDWYCAGSSFDDILVALETSLATDIPAETLLSMREEKEWEDIWVEIGFTNDL
;
A
#
# COMPACT_ATOMS: atom_id res chain seq x y z
N MET A 1 -40.18 -4.06 13.35
CA MET A 1 -40.02 -4.83 14.60
C MET A 1 -38.75 -5.69 14.65
N LYS A 2 -38.32 -6.35 13.56
CA LYS A 2 -37.08 -7.17 13.55
C LYS A 2 -35.76 -6.39 13.72
N ARG A 3 -35.71 -5.11 13.34
CA ARG A 3 -34.52 -4.24 13.49
C ARG A 3 -34.23 -3.82 14.94
N PHE A 4 -35.25 -3.82 15.82
CA PHE A 4 -35.09 -3.49 17.24
C PHE A 4 -34.58 -4.69 18.07
N VAL A 5 -34.86 -5.92 17.64
CA VAL A 5 -34.41 -7.15 18.32
C VAL A 5 -32.91 -7.39 18.10
N LEU A 6 -32.40 -7.07 16.91
CA LEU A 6 -30.98 -7.19 16.56
C LEU A 6 -30.08 -6.22 17.36
N PHE A 7 -30.56 -4.99 17.57
CA PHE A 7 -29.87 -4.00 18.40
C PHE A 7 -29.81 -4.42 19.89
N GLY A 8 -30.86 -5.07 20.39
CA GLY A 8 -30.89 -5.59 21.77
C GLY A 8 -29.93 -6.76 22.01
N ILE A 9 -29.70 -7.61 21.01
CA ILE A 9 -28.78 -8.75 21.11
C ILE A 9 -27.31 -8.30 20.99
N LEU A 10 -27.02 -7.31 20.14
CA LEU A 10 -25.68 -6.75 19.98
C LEU A 10 -25.19 -6.02 21.26
N LEU A 11 -26.11 -5.35 21.97
CA LEU A 11 -25.80 -4.64 23.22
C LEU A 11 -25.53 -5.59 24.41
N LEU A 12 -26.10 -6.80 24.39
CA LEU A 12 -25.93 -7.82 25.43
C LEU A 12 -24.59 -8.57 25.36
N LEU A 13 -23.94 -8.59 24.20
CA LEU A 13 -22.65 -9.28 23.99
C LEU A 13 -21.43 -8.44 24.43
N LEU A 14 -21.57 -7.12 24.62
CA LEU A 14 -20.48 -6.20 24.99
C LEU A 14 -20.18 -6.14 26.50
N LEU A 15 -20.95 -6.83 27.35
CA LEU A 15 -20.85 -6.73 28.82
C LEU A 15 -19.97 -7.80 29.50
N ALA A 16 -19.23 -8.62 28.75
CA ALA A 16 -18.37 -9.67 29.32
C ALA A 16 -16.87 -9.33 29.17
N LEU A 17 -16.40 -8.34 29.93
CA LEU A 17 -14.97 -8.13 30.20
C LEU A 17 -14.68 -8.48 31.68
N PRO A 18 -13.84 -9.48 31.99
CA PRO A 18 -13.39 -9.70 33.36
C PRO A 18 -12.40 -8.60 33.76
N ALA A 19 -12.75 -7.87 34.82
CA ALA A 19 -11.92 -6.86 35.45
C ALA A 19 -10.71 -7.48 36.19
N CYS A 20 -9.59 -6.75 36.17
CA CYS A 20 -8.29 -7.01 36.80
C CYS A 20 -8.33 -7.27 38.32
N ASN A 21 -7.32 -7.98 38.85
CA ASN A 21 -6.42 -7.43 39.91
C ASN A 21 -5.31 -8.40 40.38
N GLY A 22 -4.09 -7.87 40.56
CA GLY A 22 -3.11 -8.41 41.51
C GLY A 22 -1.61 -8.15 41.25
N SER A 23 -1.11 -6.94 41.51
CA SER A 23 0.31 -6.66 41.90
C SER A 23 0.50 -6.96 43.42
N PRO A 24 1.69 -6.91 44.09
CA PRO A 24 2.99 -6.29 43.76
C PRO A 24 4.27 -7.08 44.22
N THR A 25 5.44 -6.41 44.17
CA THR A 25 6.76 -6.65 44.85
C THR A 25 7.89 -6.76 43.82
N GLY A 26 8.94 -5.94 43.73
CA GLY A 26 9.59 -5.05 44.69
C GLY A 26 11.00 -5.57 45.02
N SER A 27 12.04 -5.08 44.33
CA SER A 27 13.49 -5.07 44.67
C SER A 27 14.21 -4.45 43.46
N GLU A 28 14.57 -3.17 43.43
CA GLU A 28 15.67 -2.49 44.13
C GLU A 28 17.08 -2.93 43.68
N SER A 29 17.68 -2.05 42.86
CA SER A 29 19.07 -1.55 42.89
C SER A 29 20.25 -2.32 42.26
N THR A 30 20.94 -1.55 41.40
CA THR A 30 22.42 -1.47 41.21
C THR A 30 23.01 -2.64 40.41
N ASP A 31 23.82 -2.47 39.36
CA ASP A 31 24.99 -1.61 39.24
C ASP A 31 25.48 -1.56 37.78
N SER A 32 26.32 -0.58 37.50
CA SER A 32 27.03 -0.36 36.25
C SER A 32 27.90 -1.55 35.83
N GLU A 33 27.84 -1.93 34.55
CA GLU A 33 29.06 -2.21 33.80
C GLU A 33 28.80 -1.92 32.31
N GLN A 34 29.16 -0.71 31.89
CA GLN A 34 29.22 -0.33 30.49
C GLN A 34 30.46 -1.01 29.87
N PRO A 35 30.30 -1.91 28.87
CA PRO A 35 31.45 -2.41 28.14
C PRO A 35 32.11 -1.25 27.36
N PRO A 36 33.45 -1.24 27.24
CA PRO A 36 34.16 -0.19 26.52
C PRO A 36 33.66 -0.12 25.07
N ILE A 37 33.28 1.08 24.66
CA ILE A 37 33.00 1.46 23.28
C ILE A 37 34.28 1.18 22.48
N ALA A 38 34.35 0.00 21.86
CA ALA A 38 35.29 -0.24 20.80
C ALA A 38 34.89 0.67 19.63
N PRO A 39 35.82 1.42 19.02
CA PRO A 39 35.53 2.19 17.83
C PRO A 39 35.07 1.21 16.75
N HIS A 40 33.77 1.24 16.43
CA HIS A 40 33.24 0.58 15.25
C HIS A 40 33.93 1.26 14.07
N VAL A 41 34.93 0.57 13.53
CA VAL A 41 35.59 0.91 12.29
C VAL A 41 34.47 1.07 11.26
N ILE A 42 34.30 2.30 10.77
CA ILE A 42 33.51 2.57 9.59
C ILE A 42 34.26 1.90 8.45
N THR A 43 33.99 0.61 8.24
CA THR A 43 34.32 -0.08 7.01
C THR A 43 33.37 0.47 5.97
N ASN A 44 33.81 1.56 5.37
CA ASN A 44 33.25 2.12 4.16
C ASN A 44 33.47 1.09 3.05
N SER A 45 32.54 0.14 2.91
CA SER A 45 32.46 -0.78 1.76
C SER A 45 31.97 0.00 0.54
N GLN A 46 32.75 0.99 0.10
CA GLN A 46 32.70 1.44 -1.27
C GLN A 46 33.37 0.37 -2.11
N THR A 47 32.59 -0.66 -2.48
CA THR A 47 32.82 -1.32 -3.75
C THR A 47 32.67 -0.22 -4.80
N PRO A 48 33.70 0.07 -5.62
CA PRO A 48 33.51 0.94 -6.76
C PRO A 48 32.46 0.27 -7.63
N LEU A 49 31.24 0.82 -7.64
CA LEU A 49 30.30 0.58 -8.72
C LEU A 49 30.98 1.18 -9.95
N GLN A 50 31.71 0.31 -10.64
CA GLN A 50 32.25 0.58 -11.95
C GLN A 50 31.06 1.05 -12.78
N SER A 51 31.11 2.32 -13.17
CA SER A 51 30.15 2.94 -14.08
C SER A 51 30.21 2.12 -15.37
N ALA A 52 29.32 1.13 -15.47
CA ALA A 52 29.04 0.51 -16.74
C ALA A 52 28.52 1.65 -17.63
N PRO A 53 29.04 1.82 -18.85
CA PRO A 53 28.45 2.75 -19.79
C PRO A 53 26.94 2.44 -19.86
N PRO A 54 26.06 3.46 -19.86
CA PRO A 54 24.64 3.21 -20.06
C PRO A 54 24.52 2.43 -21.36
N THR A 55 24.06 1.17 -21.26
CA THR A 55 23.57 0.46 -22.44
C THR A 55 22.55 1.40 -23.07
N PRO A 56 22.66 1.74 -24.37
CA PRO A 56 21.63 2.52 -25.03
C PRO A 56 20.33 1.72 -24.89
N ILE A 57 19.43 2.19 -24.02
CA ILE A 57 18.06 1.72 -23.97
C ILE A 57 17.49 2.10 -25.33
N PRO A 58 17.06 1.15 -26.18
CA PRO A 58 16.31 1.49 -27.37
C PRO A 58 15.05 2.23 -26.91
N ALA A 59 14.93 3.50 -27.32
CA ALA A 59 13.76 4.33 -27.10
C ALA A 59 12.63 3.91 -28.05
N ASP A 60 12.18 2.66 -27.94
CA ASP A 60 10.87 2.22 -28.43
C ASP A 60 9.99 2.10 -27.18
N GLU A 61 9.25 3.17 -26.87
CA GLU A 61 8.31 3.21 -25.74
C GLU A 61 7.22 2.12 -25.87
N ASP A 62 6.95 1.65 -27.09
CA ASP A 62 5.94 0.63 -27.38
C ASP A 62 6.35 -0.80 -26.98
N ILE A 63 7.64 -1.10 -26.77
CA ILE A 63 8.09 -2.49 -26.49
C ILE A 63 7.88 -2.89 -25.03
N ILE A 64 7.73 -1.92 -24.12
CA ILE A 64 7.66 -2.17 -22.67
C ILE A 64 6.30 -2.79 -22.30
N ASP A 65 5.21 -2.26 -22.84
CA ASP A 65 3.85 -2.68 -22.49
C ASP A 65 3.58 -4.14 -22.89
N GLU A 66 4.05 -4.53 -24.07
CA GLU A 66 3.84 -5.87 -24.58
C GLU A 66 4.70 -6.92 -23.83
N ALA A 67 5.82 -6.51 -23.25
CA ALA A 67 6.63 -7.38 -22.39
C ALA A 67 6.00 -7.60 -21.00
N ILE A 68 5.38 -6.56 -20.43
CA ILE A 68 4.70 -6.62 -19.13
C ILE A 68 3.50 -7.57 -19.20
N CYS A 69 2.70 -7.47 -20.26
CA CYS A 69 1.49 -8.29 -20.41
C CYS A 69 1.74 -9.72 -20.92
N ALA A 70 2.97 -10.05 -21.31
CA ALA A 70 3.36 -11.37 -21.80
C ALA A 70 3.98 -12.28 -20.72
N ASP A 71 3.85 -11.93 -19.44
CA ASP A 71 4.40 -12.69 -18.29
C ASP A 71 5.91 -12.96 -18.38
N ALA A 72 6.67 -12.06 -19.01
CA ALA A 72 8.10 -12.28 -19.27
C ALA A 72 8.95 -12.19 -17.98
N GLU A 73 8.88 -11.05 -17.29
CA GLU A 73 9.53 -10.77 -16.00
C GLU A 73 8.63 -9.79 -15.23
N PRO A 74 8.57 -9.87 -13.87
CA PRO A 74 7.76 -8.95 -13.09
C PRO A 74 8.18 -7.49 -13.28
N ASP A 75 7.20 -6.60 -13.45
CA ASP A 75 7.46 -5.17 -13.56
C ASP A 75 7.69 -4.55 -12.16
N PRO A 76 8.81 -3.84 -11.94
CA PRO A 76 9.14 -3.30 -10.61
C PRO A 76 8.17 -2.20 -10.13
N ILE A 77 7.50 -1.49 -11.03
CA ILE A 77 6.47 -0.51 -10.68
C ILE A 77 5.23 -1.26 -10.18
N ALA A 78 4.77 -2.26 -10.93
CA ALA A 78 3.64 -3.09 -10.52
C ALA A 78 3.89 -3.81 -9.19
N GLU A 79 5.09 -4.34 -8.96
CA GLU A 79 5.49 -4.92 -7.67
C GLU A 79 5.44 -3.90 -6.52
N SER A 80 5.95 -2.69 -6.77
CA SER A 80 5.93 -1.60 -5.79
C SER A 80 4.50 -1.19 -5.42
N ILE A 81 3.61 -1.05 -6.42
CA ILE A 81 2.19 -0.72 -6.19
C ILE A 81 1.52 -1.84 -5.39
N ALA A 82 1.66 -3.09 -5.82
CA ALA A 82 1.07 -4.26 -5.17
C ALA A 82 1.47 -4.34 -3.68
N SER A 83 2.76 -4.16 -3.38
CA SER A 83 3.23 -4.17 -1.99
C SER A 83 2.74 -2.98 -1.17
N THR A 84 2.59 -1.80 -1.78
CA THR A 84 2.22 -0.57 -1.07
C THR A 84 0.74 -0.56 -0.69
N TYR A 85 -0.11 -1.01 -1.59
CA TYR A 85 -1.57 -0.98 -1.43
C TYR A 85 -2.18 -2.32 -0.98
N GLU A 86 -1.33 -3.32 -0.73
CA GLU A 86 -1.73 -4.69 -0.36
C GLU A 86 -2.70 -5.33 -1.38
N VAL A 87 -2.54 -4.97 -2.66
CA VAL A 87 -3.29 -5.51 -3.80
C VAL A 87 -2.46 -6.59 -4.48
N PRO A 88 -3.05 -7.71 -4.93
CA PRO A 88 -2.31 -8.74 -5.64
C PRO A 88 -1.60 -8.17 -6.88
N TYR A 89 -0.31 -8.50 -7.07
CA TYR A 89 0.45 -8.12 -8.27
C TYR A 89 -0.31 -8.40 -9.57
N GLN A 90 -0.92 -9.59 -9.66
CA GLN A 90 -1.70 -9.98 -10.84
C GLN A 90 -2.83 -8.99 -11.14
N GLN A 91 -3.51 -8.47 -10.11
CA GLN A 91 -4.59 -7.50 -10.31
C GLN A 91 -4.08 -6.17 -10.86
N ILE A 92 -2.90 -5.71 -10.42
CA ILE A 92 -2.26 -4.51 -10.96
C ILE A 92 -1.93 -4.69 -12.45
N ILE A 93 -1.37 -5.85 -12.82
CA ILE A 93 -1.07 -6.18 -14.21
C ILE A 93 -2.34 -6.33 -15.04
N ASP A 94 -3.39 -6.96 -14.50
CA ASP A 94 -4.67 -7.11 -15.19
C ASP A 94 -5.28 -5.74 -15.55
N TRP A 95 -5.22 -4.76 -14.64
CA TRP A 95 -5.64 -3.38 -14.93
C TRP A 95 -4.75 -2.68 -15.96
N TYR A 96 -3.44 -2.86 -15.85
CA TYR A 96 -2.48 -2.29 -16.80
C TYR A 96 -2.74 -2.80 -18.22
N CYS A 97 -2.85 -4.11 -18.36
CA CYS A 97 -3.11 -4.78 -19.63
C CYS A 97 -4.54 -4.55 -20.15
N ALA A 98 -5.47 -4.14 -19.29
CA ALA A 98 -6.79 -3.65 -19.69
C ALA A 98 -6.77 -2.20 -20.24
N GLY A 99 -5.63 -1.52 -20.17
CA GLY A 99 -5.41 -0.18 -20.73
C GLY A 99 -5.31 0.94 -19.69
N SER A 100 -5.31 0.63 -18.40
CA SER A 100 -5.05 1.63 -17.36
C SER A 100 -3.56 1.92 -17.25
N SER A 101 -3.17 3.19 -17.12
CA SER A 101 -1.78 3.51 -16.79
C SER A 101 -1.48 3.20 -15.32
N PHE A 102 -0.20 3.04 -14.95
CA PHE A 102 0.17 2.93 -13.53
C PHE A 102 -0.25 4.16 -12.71
N ASP A 103 -0.24 5.35 -13.34
CA ASP A 103 -0.71 6.59 -12.70
C ASP A 103 -2.22 6.53 -12.42
N ASP A 104 -3.03 6.06 -13.37
CA ASP A 104 -4.47 5.88 -13.14
C ASP A 104 -4.76 4.83 -12.07
N ILE A 105 -3.99 3.73 -12.05
CA ILE A 105 -4.10 2.69 -11.01
C ILE A 105 -3.77 3.29 -9.63
N LEU A 106 -2.71 4.08 -9.51
CA LEU A 106 -2.34 4.77 -8.27
C LEU A 106 -3.45 5.71 -7.80
N VAL A 107 -3.96 6.56 -8.70
CA VAL A 107 -5.03 7.51 -8.36
C VAL A 107 -6.31 6.78 -7.94
N ALA A 108 -6.66 5.67 -8.62
CA ALA A 108 -7.79 4.83 -8.25
C ALA A 108 -7.64 4.21 -6.86
N LEU A 109 -6.44 3.70 -6.53
CA LEU A 109 -6.14 3.11 -5.23
C LEU A 109 -6.18 4.16 -4.11
N GLU A 110 -5.58 5.33 -4.31
CA GLU A 110 -5.63 6.42 -3.32
C GLU A 110 -7.06 6.92 -3.10
N THR A 111 -7.81 7.12 -4.18
CA THR A 111 -9.22 7.53 -4.11
C THR A 111 -10.07 6.46 -3.43
N SER A 112 -9.77 5.18 -3.68
CA SER A 112 -10.45 4.04 -3.04
C SER A 112 -10.28 4.07 -1.52
N LEU A 113 -9.06 4.29 -1.03
CA LEU A 113 -8.78 4.42 0.40
C LEU A 113 -9.50 5.62 1.04
N ALA A 114 -9.71 6.70 0.29
CA ALA A 114 -10.35 7.91 0.80
C ALA A 114 -11.88 7.86 0.79
N THR A 115 -12.48 7.02 -0.06
CA THR A 115 -13.93 7.03 -0.34
C THR A 115 -14.65 5.70 -0.07
N ASP A 116 -13.90 4.64 0.23
CA ASP A 116 -14.39 3.25 0.31
C ASP A 116 -15.03 2.71 -0.99
N ILE A 117 -14.83 3.40 -2.13
CA ILE A 117 -15.25 2.93 -3.46
C ILE A 117 -14.15 2.02 -4.02
N PRO A 118 -14.45 0.82 -4.55
CA PRO A 118 -13.41 -0.06 -5.09
C PRO A 118 -12.61 0.58 -6.24
N ALA A 119 -11.29 0.41 -6.24
CA ALA A 119 -10.40 0.91 -7.30
C ALA A 119 -10.84 0.44 -8.70
N GLU A 120 -11.29 -0.81 -8.85
CA GLU A 120 -11.89 -1.34 -10.08
C GLU A 120 -13.05 -0.47 -10.61
N THR A 121 -13.92 -0.01 -9.72
CA THR A 121 -15.06 0.84 -10.11
C THR A 121 -14.57 2.20 -10.58
N LEU A 122 -13.55 2.75 -9.92
CA LEU A 122 -12.96 4.04 -10.29
C LEU A 122 -12.21 3.97 -11.62
N LEU A 123 -11.48 2.89 -11.88
CA LEU A 123 -10.81 2.63 -13.16
C LEU A 123 -11.83 2.44 -14.29
N SER A 124 -12.93 1.73 -14.05
CA SER A 124 -14.01 1.63 -15.03
C SER A 124 -14.64 2.99 -15.34
N MET A 125 -14.78 3.88 -14.36
CA MET A 125 -15.24 5.26 -14.61
C MET A 125 -14.21 6.08 -15.42
N ARG A 126 -12.91 5.82 -15.23
CA ARG A 126 -11.79 6.49 -15.91
C ARG A 126 -11.75 6.21 -17.41
N GLU A 127 -12.35 5.11 -17.87
CA GLU A 127 -12.51 4.81 -19.30
C GLU A 127 -13.34 5.86 -20.06
N GLU A 128 -14.28 6.52 -19.36
CA GLU A 128 -15.24 7.45 -19.97
C GLU A 128 -15.11 8.89 -19.46
N LYS A 129 -14.38 9.12 -18.36
CA LYS A 129 -14.34 10.40 -17.63
C LYS A 129 -12.93 10.74 -17.18
N GLU A 130 -12.67 12.03 -17.02
CA GLU A 130 -11.46 12.53 -16.35
C GLU A 130 -11.62 12.44 -14.82
N TRP A 131 -10.50 12.41 -14.09
CA TRP A 131 -10.49 12.25 -12.63
C TRP A 131 -11.29 13.33 -11.91
N GLU A 132 -11.25 14.57 -12.39
CA GLU A 132 -12.01 15.68 -11.81
C GLU A 132 -13.53 15.44 -11.88
N ASP A 133 -14.03 14.92 -12.99
CA ASP A 133 -15.45 14.60 -13.16
C ASP A 133 -15.85 13.42 -12.28
N ILE A 134 -14.99 12.40 -12.17
CA ILE A 134 -15.19 11.24 -11.29
C ILE A 134 -15.29 11.69 -9.84
N TRP A 135 -14.36 12.53 -9.38
CA TRP A 135 -14.33 13.01 -8.00
C TRP A 135 -15.54 13.87 -7.64
N VAL A 136 -16.02 14.69 -8.57
CA VAL A 136 -17.28 15.43 -8.39
C VAL A 136 -18.46 14.46 -8.28
N GLU A 137 -18.52 13.45 -9.16
CA GLU A 137 -19.62 12.48 -9.20
C GLU A 137 -19.71 11.64 -7.94
N ILE A 138 -18.58 11.15 -7.42
CA ILE A 138 -18.53 10.35 -6.19
C ILE A 138 -18.59 11.21 -4.92
N GLY A 139 -18.60 12.53 -5.04
CA GLY A 139 -18.69 13.46 -3.92
C GLY A 139 -17.39 13.69 -3.16
N PHE A 140 -16.23 13.39 -3.76
CA PHE A 140 -14.92 13.57 -3.14
C PHE A 140 -14.52 15.05 -3.02
N THR A 141 -14.91 15.90 -3.98
CA THR A 141 -14.53 17.33 -4.04
C THR A 141 -15.70 18.31 -3.88
N ASN A 142 -16.90 17.84 -3.55
CA ASN A 142 -18.12 18.65 -3.57
C ASN A 142 -18.26 19.67 -2.41
N ASP A 143 -17.34 19.64 -1.44
CA ASP A 143 -17.36 20.49 -0.24
C ASP A 143 -16.23 21.55 -0.21
N LEU A 144 -15.55 21.80 -1.35
CA LEU A 144 -14.47 22.80 -1.48
C LEU A 144 -14.96 24.20 -1.86
#